data_AF-A0AAV7D131-F1
#
_entry.id   AF-A0AAV7D131-F1
#
_cell.length_a   1.000
_cell.length_b   1.000
_cell.length_c   1.000
_cell.angle_alpha   90.00
_cell.angle_beta   90.00
_cell.angle_gamma   90.00
#
_symmetry.space_group_name_H-M   'P 1'
#
loop_
_entity.id
_entity.type
_entity.pdbx_description
1 polymer ?
#
loop_
_entity_poly.entity_id
_entity_poly.type
_entity_poly.pdbx_seq_one_letter_code
_entity_poly.pdbx_strand_id
1 'polypeptide(L)'
;MITGVEVAITWSPYPRHRRGHTGRRTTRISLRVIGTEVPAPSIETPAHDRPSYAASLRHLGQGKGSCGEIVLTQSPDNISVSPGETVTISCTASAAIGYGLHWYQQKTGERPKLLIYFATSRHTGVPDRFSGSGFGTNFKLTIKVTEDDAADYYCQQGNSFPLTQ
;
A
#
# COMPACT_ATOMS: atom_id res chain seq x y z
N MET A 1 2.23 0.28 51.31
CA MET A 1 3.61 0.83 51.31
C MET A 1 4.36 0.08 50.21
N ILE A 2 4.85 0.60 49.08
CA ILE A 2 5.16 1.94 48.55
C ILE A 2 5.07 1.83 47.00
N THR A 3 4.15 2.60 46.40
CA THR A 3 4.20 3.44 45.18
C THR A 3 5.01 3.02 43.93
N GLY A 4 4.39 3.03 42.73
CA GLY A 4 4.61 4.09 41.71
C GLY A 4 5.58 3.61 40.63
N VAL A 5 5.48 3.88 39.32
CA VAL A 5 5.06 5.11 38.64
C VAL A 5 4.54 4.76 37.24
N GLU A 6 3.35 5.25 36.94
CA GLU A 6 2.78 5.40 35.61
C GLU A 6 3.59 6.48 34.86
N VAL A 7 4.24 6.14 33.75
CA VAL A 7 4.81 7.14 32.84
C VAL A 7 3.93 7.20 31.60
N ALA A 8 2.90 8.02 31.70
CA ALA A 8 2.26 8.63 30.56
C ALA A 8 3.33 9.40 29.76
N ILE A 9 3.69 8.89 28.57
CA ILE A 9 4.42 9.71 27.60
C ILE A 9 3.38 10.63 26.95
N THR A 10 3.28 11.81 27.56
CA THR A 10 2.51 12.95 27.09
C THR A 10 2.98 13.36 25.70
N TRP A 11 2.04 13.38 24.75
CA TRP A 11 2.23 14.07 23.48
C TRP A 11 2.36 15.57 23.75
N SER A 12 3.56 16.14 23.57
CA SER A 12 3.73 17.59 23.54
C SER A 12 3.76 18.09 22.09
N PRO A 13 2.92 19.09 21.75
CA PRO A 13 2.82 19.67 20.42
C PRO A 13 3.87 20.77 20.23
N TYR A 14 4.68 20.69 19.18
CA TYR A 14 5.36 21.87 18.64
C TYR A 14 4.59 22.42 17.43
N PRO A 15 4.22 23.72 17.44
CA PRO A 15 3.54 24.36 16.33
C PRO A 15 4.52 25.07 15.38
N ARG A 16 4.00 25.34 14.16
CA ARG A 16 4.55 26.14 13.03
C ARG A 16 5.37 25.32 12.03
N HIS A 17 5.15 25.42 10.72
CA HIS A 17 4.47 26.42 9.90
C HIS A 17 3.57 25.74 8.85
N ARG A 18 2.36 26.27 8.67
CA ARG A 18 1.60 26.09 7.43
C ARG A 18 2.46 26.57 6.26
N ARG A 19 2.93 25.64 5.44
CA ARG A 19 3.19 25.87 4.04
C ARG A 19 2.33 24.84 3.32
N GLY A 20 1.32 25.33 2.60
CA GLY A 20 0.35 24.49 1.91
C GLY A 20 1.06 23.57 0.94
N HIS A 21 1.21 22.31 1.32
CA HIS A 21 1.46 21.23 0.39
C HIS A 21 0.11 20.58 0.14
N THR A 22 -0.38 20.75 -1.08
CA THR A 22 -1.38 19.86 -1.68
C THR A 22 -0.98 18.42 -1.35
N GLY A 23 -1.78 17.77 -0.49
CA GLY A 23 -1.50 16.43 0.01
C GLY A 23 -1.49 15.44 -1.13
N ARG A 24 -0.29 15.10 -1.60
CA ARG A 24 -0.05 14.02 -2.56
C ARG A 24 -0.30 12.71 -1.79
N ARG A 25 -1.40 12.03 -2.09
CA ARG A 25 -1.72 10.72 -1.51
C ARG A 25 -0.74 9.70 -2.08
N THR A 26 0.40 9.50 -1.44
CA THR A 26 1.24 8.32 -1.67
C THR A 26 0.52 7.13 -1.06
N THR A 27 -0.28 6.42 -1.85
CA THR A 27 -1.03 5.25 -1.41
C THR A 27 -0.06 4.08 -1.27
N ARG A 28 0.38 3.81 -0.04
CA ARG A 28 1.26 2.67 0.27
C ARG A 28 0.44 1.47 0.70
N ILE A 29 0.95 0.27 0.42
CA ILE A 29 0.35 -0.97 0.90
C ILE A 29 1.27 -1.61 1.91
N SER A 30 0.76 -1.90 3.10
CA SER A 30 1.49 -2.64 4.12
C SER A 30 1.14 -4.13 4.06
N LEU A 31 2.11 -4.97 3.68
CA LEU A 31 1.99 -6.43 3.76
C LEU A 31 2.55 -6.90 5.10
N ARG A 32 1.72 -7.57 5.88
CA ARG A 32 2.09 -8.24 7.13
C ARG A 32 2.05 -9.75 6.91
N VAL A 33 3.05 -10.44 7.44
CA VAL A 33 3.06 -11.90 7.45
C VAL A 33 2.56 -12.36 8.82
N ILE A 34 1.48 -13.13 8.84
CA ILE A 34 0.94 -13.74 10.05
C ILE A 34 1.86 -14.92 10.37
N GLY A 35 2.64 -14.80 11.45
CA GLY A 35 3.33 -15.96 12.02
C GLY A 35 2.29 -16.96 12.51
N THR A 36 2.58 -18.26 12.41
CA THR A 36 1.72 -19.33 12.92
C THR A 36 1.58 -19.22 14.44
N GLU A 37 0.78 -18.29 14.94
CA GLU A 37 0.23 -18.38 16.28
C GLU A 37 -0.77 -19.54 16.25
N VAL A 38 -0.49 -20.57 17.05
CA VAL A 38 -1.44 -21.64 17.36
C VAL A 38 -2.77 -20.97 17.68
N PRO A 39 -3.90 -21.33 17.03
CA PRO A 39 -5.18 -20.73 17.37
C PRO A 39 -5.46 -21.03 18.84
N ALA A 40 -5.43 -20.00 19.68
CA ALA A 40 -5.99 -20.08 21.01
C ALA A 40 -7.47 -20.52 20.85
N PRO A 41 -7.99 -21.42 21.70
CA PRO A 41 -9.35 -21.90 21.56
C PRO A 41 -10.32 -20.72 21.63
N SER A 42 -11.03 -20.50 20.52
CA SER A 42 -12.04 -19.46 20.37
C SER A 42 -13.21 -19.74 21.30
N ILE A 43 -13.35 -18.93 22.35
CA ILE A 43 -14.63 -18.77 23.06
C ILE A 43 -15.51 -17.95 22.12
N GLU A 44 -16.46 -18.62 21.47
CA GLU A 44 -17.50 -17.97 20.66
C GLU A 44 -18.32 -17.03 21.55
N THR A 45 -18.29 -15.75 21.22
CA THR A 45 -19.29 -14.78 21.70
C THR A 45 -20.30 -14.55 20.58
N PRO A 46 -21.62 -14.66 20.85
CA PRO A 46 -22.63 -14.53 19.81
C PRO A 46 -22.75 -13.05 19.39
N ALA A 47 -22.55 -12.80 18.10
CA ALA A 47 -22.74 -11.47 17.52
C ALA A 47 -24.25 -11.17 17.39
N HIS A 48 -24.70 -10.16 18.13
CA HIS A 48 -25.95 -9.46 17.88
C HIS A 48 -25.61 -8.18 17.10
N ASP A 49 -26.01 -8.07 15.82
CA ASP A 49 -26.83 -6.95 15.32
C ASP A 49 -26.98 -6.87 13.79
N ARG A 50 -28.20 -6.50 13.39
CA ARG A 50 -28.57 -5.77 12.16
C ARG A 50 -29.40 -4.55 12.64
N PRO A 51 -29.60 -3.44 11.87
CA PRO A 51 -29.38 -3.27 10.42
C PRO A 51 -28.84 -1.89 9.93
N SER A 52 -28.48 -1.83 8.62
CA SER A 52 -28.73 -0.80 7.56
C SER A 52 -28.47 0.70 7.86
N TYR A 53 -28.03 1.62 6.99
CA TYR A 53 -28.18 1.93 5.55
C TYR A 53 -27.04 2.94 5.21
N ALA A 54 -26.49 3.07 4.00
CA ALA A 54 -27.10 3.73 2.86
C ALA A 54 -26.23 3.55 1.60
N ALA A 55 -26.89 3.42 0.45
CA ALA A 55 -26.28 3.53 -0.86
C ALA A 55 -26.45 4.94 -1.43
N SER A 56 -25.51 5.29 -2.31
CA SER A 56 -25.56 6.32 -3.37
C SER A 56 -24.95 7.69 -3.07
N LEU A 57 -23.94 8.05 -3.87
CA LEU A 57 -23.75 9.38 -4.44
C LEU A 57 -23.17 9.22 -5.86
N ARG A 58 -23.96 9.59 -6.87
CA ARG A 58 -23.44 10.05 -8.17
C ARG A 58 -23.06 11.51 -8.01
N HIS A 59 -21.97 11.97 -8.60
CA HIS A 59 -21.86 13.34 -9.15
C HIS A 59 -21.05 13.29 -10.45
N LEU A 60 -21.60 13.92 -11.49
CA LEU A 60 -21.01 14.17 -12.79
C LEU A 60 -19.96 15.28 -12.70
N GLY A 61 -18.90 15.19 -13.50
CA GLY A 61 -17.97 16.30 -13.69
C GLY A 61 -16.66 15.94 -14.39
N GLN A 62 -16.71 15.48 -15.65
CA GLN A 62 -15.51 15.42 -16.49
C GLN A 62 -15.30 16.77 -17.16
N GLY A 63 -14.67 17.66 -16.41
CA GLY A 63 -14.03 18.87 -16.93
C GLY A 63 -12.78 18.49 -17.72
N LYS A 64 -12.71 19.02 -18.94
CA LYS A 64 -11.69 18.81 -19.94
C LYS A 64 -10.46 19.68 -19.61
N GLY A 65 -9.28 19.06 -19.57
CA GLY A 65 -7.99 19.73 -19.81
C GLY A 65 -7.28 20.33 -18.59
N SER A 66 -6.56 19.49 -17.86
CA SER A 66 -5.31 19.90 -17.22
C SER A 66 -4.22 18.98 -17.76
N CYS A 67 -2.99 19.48 -17.95
CA CYS A 67 -1.82 18.62 -18.15
C CYS A 67 -1.60 17.86 -16.83
N GLY A 68 -2.43 16.85 -16.61
CA GLY A 68 -2.75 16.34 -15.29
C GLY A 68 -1.63 15.48 -14.75
N GLU A 69 -1.31 15.69 -13.49
CA GLU A 69 -0.50 14.76 -12.72
C GLU A 69 -1.09 13.34 -12.78
N ILE A 70 -0.27 12.36 -13.13
CA ILE A 70 -0.69 10.95 -13.12
C ILE A 70 -0.74 10.50 -11.67
N VAL A 71 -1.94 10.14 -11.21
CA VAL A 71 -2.21 9.65 -9.86
C VAL A 71 -2.24 8.13 -9.89
N LEU A 72 -1.59 7.50 -8.91
CA LEU A 72 -1.57 6.05 -8.73
C LEU A 72 -2.41 5.68 -7.49
N THR A 73 -3.36 4.78 -7.69
CA THR A 73 -4.18 4.20 -6.64
C THR A 73 -3.80 2.74 -6.46
N GLN A 74 -3.40 2.36 -5.25
CA GLN A 74 -3.04 0.98 -4.92
C GLN A 74 -4.14 0.31 -4.11
N SER A 75 -4.30 -1.01 -4.27
CA SER A 75 -5.23 -1.81 -3.46
C SER A 75 -4.72 -3.24 -3.27
N PRO A 76 -5.01 -3.88 -2.12
CA PRO A 76 -5.66 -3.32 -0.92
C PRO A 76 -4.68 -2.53 -0.04
N ASP A 77 -5.15 -1.62 0.82
CA ASP A 77 -4.27 -0.77 1.67
C ASP A 77 -3.43 -1.56 2.69
N ASN A 78 -3.95 -2.70 3.16
CA ASN A 78 -3.23 -3.64 4.00
C ASN A 78 -3.57 -5.08 3.63
N ILE A 79 -2.64 -5.99 3.91
CA ILE A 79 -2.82 -7.43 3.75
C ILE A 79 -2.14 -8.11 4.93
N SER A 80 -2.82 -9.07 5.54
CA SER A 80 -2.23 -10.00 6.50
C SER A 80 -2.39 -11.41 5.93
N VAL A 81 -1.28 -12.14 5.78
CA VAL A 81 -1.24 -13.39 5.01
C VAL A 81 -0.23 -14.37 5.63
N SER A 82 -0.46 -15.67 5.52
CA SER A 82 0.47 -16.69 6.01
C SER A 82 1.59 -16.97 4.99
N PRO A 83 2.78 -17.42 5.44
CA PRO A 83 3.82 -17.90 4.53
C PRO A 83 3.30 -19.01 3.60
N GLY A 84 3.73 -18.99 2.34
CA GLY A 84 3.35 -19.95 1.30
C GLY A 84 2.12 -19.55 0.48
N GLU A 85 1.30 -18.63 0.96
CA GLU A 85 0.16 -18.09 0.22
C GLU A 85 0.60 -17.13 -0.89
N THR A 86 -0.27 -16.88 -1.86
CA THR A 86 -0.01 -15.95 -2.96
C THR A 86 -0.86 -14.70 -2.79
N VAL A 87 -0.22 -13.53 -2.76
CA VAL A 87 -0.92 -12.23 -2.73
C VAL A 87 -0.79 -11.52 -4.07
N THR A 88 -1.82 -10.76 -4.41
CA THR A 88 -1.83 -9.88 -5.58
C THR A 88 -2.14 -8.46 -5.14
N ILE A 89 -1.21 -7.56 -5.41
CA ILE A 89 -1.32 -6.13 -5.16
C ILE A 89 -1.63 -5.43 -6.47
N SER A 90 -2.66 -4.59 -6.51
CA SER A 90 -3.07 -3.85 -7.70
C SER A 90 -2.61 -2.40 -7.63
N CYS A 91 -2.25 -1.83 -8.77
CA CYS A 91 -1.99 -0.41 -8.96
C CYS A 91 -2.68 0.09 -10.23
N THR A 92 -3.53 1.11 -10.07
CA THR A 92 -4.27 1.73 -11.16
C THR A 92 -3.82 3.17 -11.36
N ALA A 93 -3.42 3.51 -12.58
CA ALA A 93 -3.05 4.86 -12.97
C ALA A 93 -4.27 5.63 -13.52
N SER A 94 -4.35 6.92 -13.21
CA SER A 94 -5.41 7.81 -13.72
C SER A 94 -5.36 8.04 -15.24
N ALA A 95 -4.22 7.75 -15.88
CA ALA A 95 -4.00 7.81 -17.32
C ALA A 95 -3.07 6.68 -17.77
N ALA A 96 -3.10 6.35 -19.06
CA ALA A 96 -2.29 5.27 -19.60
C ALA A 96 -0.79 5.63 -19.58
N ILE A 97 0.02 4.79 -18.94
CA ILE A 97 1.48 4.92 -18.83
C ILE A 97 2.23 3.80 -19.55
N GLY A 98 1.58 3.06 -20.45
CA GLY A 98 2.19 1.94 -21.17
C GLY A 98 2.79 0.91 -20.20
N TYR A 99 4.10 0.65 -20.31
CA TYR A 99 4.85 -0.19 -19.37
C TYR A 99 5.58 0.61 -18.28
N GLY A 100 5.45 1.94 -18.22
CA GLY A 100 6.24 2.82 -17.36
C GLY A 100 5.89 2.76 -15.88
N LEU A 101 5.68 1.57 -15.32
CA LEU A 101 5.44 1.33 -13.90
C LEU A 101 6.59 0.51 -13.28
N HIS A 102 6.93 0.85 -12.05
CA HIS A 102 7.93 0.19 -11.23
C HIS A 102 7.33 -0.20 -9.88
N TRP A 103 7.73 -1.36 -9.34
CA TRP A 103 7.33 -1.85 -8.03
C TRP A 103 8.52 -1.84 -7.06
N TYR A 104 8.29 -1.34 -5.85
CA TYR A 104 9.30 -1.27 -4.81
C TYR A 104 8.83 -1.98 -3.54
N GLN A 105 9.79 -2.53 -2.81
CA GLN A 105 9.63 -3.02 -1.45
C GLN A 105 10.43 -2.13 -0.49
N GLN A 106 9.84 -1.75 0.62
CA GLN A 106 10.52 -1.05 1.70
C GLN A 106 10.29 -1.76 3.03
N LYS A 107 11.36 -2.34 3.58
CA LYS A 107 11.37 -2.84 4.95
C LYS A 107 11.53 -1.67 5.92
N THR A 108 11.00 -1.81 7.14
CA THR A 108 11.12 -0.79 8.18
C THR A 108 12.58 -0.42 8.42
N GLY A 109 12.91 0.87 8.31
CA GLY A 109 14.28 1.37 8.49
C GLY A 109 15.21 1.19 7.29
N GLU A 110 14.75 0.55 6.20
CA GLU A 110 15.52 0.38 4.97
C GLU A 110 15.10 1.37 3.87
N ARG A 111 15.99 1.55 2.89
CA ARG A 111 15.69 2.31 1.66
C ARG A 111 14.80 1.45 0.74
N PRO A 112 13.90 2.05 -0.06
CA PRO A 112 13.13 1.30 -1.06
C PRO A 112 14.04 0.52 -2.02
N LYS A 113 13.73 -0.76 -2.21
CA LYS A 113 14.41 -1.68 -3.14
C LYS A 113 13.51 -1.94 -4.34
N LEU A 114 14.06 -1.81 -5.54
CA LEU A 114 13.34 -2.07 -6.79
C LEU A 114 13.12 -3.58 -6.97
N LEU A 115 11.86 -3.98 -7.15
CA LEU A 115 11.47 -5.37 -7.41
C LEU A 115 11.27 -5.63 -8.89
N ILE A 116 10.37 -4.87 -9.51
CA ILE A 116 9.96 -5.01 -10.91
C ILE A 116 10.06 -3.65 -11.57
N TYR A 117 10.61 -3.60 -12.78
CA TYR A 117 10.64 -2.42 -13.64
C TYR A 117 9.94 -2.71 -14.97
N PHE A 118 9.52 -1.65 -15.65
CA PHE A 118 8.71 -1.74 -16.87
C PHE A 118 7.50 -2.68 -16.76
N ALA A 119 6.80 -2.61 -15.63
CA ALA A 119 5.63 -3.41 -15.22
C ALA A 119 5.83 -4.94 -15.13
N THR A 120 6.79 -5.52 -15.83
CA THR A 120 6.92 -6.98 -16.00
C THR A 120 8.33 -7.51 -15.75
N SER A 121 9.36 -6.68 -15.87
CA SER A 121 10.76 -7.12 -15.81
C SER A 121 11.25 -7.15 -14.38
N ARG A 122 11.63 -8.33 -13.89
CA ARG A 122 12.17 -8.49 -12.53
C ARG A 122 13.61 -7.98 -12.46
N HIS A 123 13.90 -7.16 -11.45
CA HIS A 123 15.25 -6.64 -11.22
C HIS A 123 16.20 -7.77 -10.81
N THR A 124 17.47 -7.67 -11.22
CA THR A 124 18.50 -8.67 -10.88
C THR A 124 18.62 -8.82 -9.36
N GLY A 125 18.74 -10.07 -8.90
CA GLY A 125 18.82 -10.41 -7.47
C GLY A 125 17.47 -10.52 -6.76
N VAL A 126 16.36 -10.14 -7.41
CA VAL A 126 15.02 -10.31 -6.86
C VAL A 126 14.56 -11.76 -7.05
N PRO A 127 14.06 -12.44 -5.99
CA PRO A 127 13.58 -13.81 -6.06
C PRO A 127 12.46 -14.02 -7.08
N ASP A 128 12.39 -15.23 -7.64
CA ASP A 128 11.45 -15.57 -8.71
C ASP A 128 9.97 -15.57 -8.31
N ARG A 129 9.70 -15.74 -7.00
CA ARG A 129 8.38 -15.60 -6.36
C ARG A 129 7.72 -14.23 -6.55
N PHE A 130 8.48 -13.20 -6.95
CA PHE A 130 7.94 -11.89 -7.34
C PHE A 130 7.72 -11.84 -8.85
N SER A 131 6.51 -11.44 -9.25
CA SER A 131 6.17 -11.23 -10.66
C SER A 131 5.29 -10.00 -10.83
N GLY A 132 5.55 -9.22 -11.88
CA GLY A 132 4.72 -8.08 -12.26
C GLY A 132 3.95 -8.35 -13.55
N SER A 133 2.78 -7.77 -13.67
CA SER A 133 1.96 -7.79 -14.88
C SER A 133 1.19 -6.48 -15.05
N GLY A 134 0.77 -6.20 -16.28
CA GLY A 134 -0.08 -5.06 -16.60
C GLY A 134 0.45 -4.19 -17.73
N PHE A 135 -0.42 -3.29 -18.17
CA PHE A 135 -0.16 -2.34 -19.24
C PHE A 135 -1.19 -1.21 -19.20
N GLY A 136 -0.80 -0.02 -19.67
CA GLY A 136 -1.70 1.11 -19.81
C GLY A 136 -2.03 1.70 -18.44
N THR A 137 -3.18 1.33 -17.88
CA THR A 137 -3.68 1.90 -16.61
C THR A 137 -3.72 0.90 -15.46
N ASN A 138 -3.63 -0.40 -15.71
CA ASN A 138 -3.84 -1.42 -14.69
C ASN A 138 -2.64 -2.34 -14.56
N PHE A 139 -2.14 -2.47 -13.34
CA PHE A 139 -0.93 -3.21 -13.03
C PHE A 139 -1.12 -4.06 -11.77
N LYS A 140 -0.40 -5.16 -11.72
CA LYS A 140 -0.42 -6.11 -10.61
C LYS A 140 0.98 -6.57 -10.25
N LEU A 141 1.23 -6.68 -8.95
CA LEU A 141 2.37 -7.38 -8.38
C LEU A 141 1.86 -8.65 -7.69
N THR A 142 2.35 -9.80 -8.11
CA THR A 142 2.04 -11.09 -7.51
C THR A 142 3.26 -11.60 -6.75
N ILE A 143 3.03 -12.01 -5.50
CA ILE A 143 4.08 -12.46 -4.58
C ILE A 143 3.64 -13.80 -3.99
N LYS A 144 4.47 -14.84 -4.14
CA LYS A 144 4.35 -16.06 -3.33
C LYS A 144 5.08 -15.82 -2.01
N VAL A 145 4.34 -15.61 -0.94
CA VAL A 145 4.82 -14.99 0.30
C VAL A 145 5.72 -15.91 1.10
N THR A 146 6.74 -15.32 1.70
CA THR A 146 7.64 -15.92 2.69
C THR A 146 7.70 -15.03 3.94
N GLU A 147 8.28 -15.54 5.03
CA GLU A 147 8.40 -14.82 6.31
C GLU A 147 9.12 -13.47 6.17
N ASP A 148 10.06 -13.38 5.23
CA ASP A 148 10.87 -12.19 4.99
C ASP A 148 10.17 -11.11 4.13
N ASP A 149 8.97 -11.37 3.62
CA ASP A 149 8.28 -10.49 2.68
C ASP A 149 7.41 -9.43 3.38
N ALA A 150 7.39 -9.41 4.73
CA ALA A 150 6.75 -8.34 5.52
C ALA A 150 7.43 -6.98 5.24
N ALA A 151 6.71 -6.09 4.58
CA ALA A 151 7.22 -4.80 4.10
C ALA A 151 6.07 -3.90 3.61
N ASP A 152 6.39 -2.63 3.36
CA ASP A 152 5.52 -1.76 2.57
C ASP A 152 5.87 -1.89 1.07
N TYR A 153 4.85 -1.92 0.22
CA TYR A 153 4.95 -2.06 -1.24
C TYR A 153 4.34 -0.88 -1.96
N TYR A 154 5.04 -0.38 -2.97
CA TYR A 154 4.70 0.85 -3.68
C TYR A 154 4.85 0.66 -5.18
N CYS A 155 3.91 1.21 -5.95
CA CYS A 155 4.07 1.40 -7.38
C CYS A 155 4.46 2.85 -7.69
N GLN A 156 5.30 3.04 -8.70
CA GLN A 156 5.73 4.34 -9.18
C GLN A 156 5.63 4.37 -10.70
N GLN A 157 5.15 5.48 -11.27
CA GLN A 157 5.18 5.70 -12.70
C GLN A 157 6.46 6.46 -13.11
N GLY A 158 7.03 6.12 -14.27
CA GLY A 158 8.20 6.78 -14.84
C GLY A 158 7.94 7.61 -16.10
N ASN A 159 6.69 7.62 -16.61
CA ASN A 159 6.35 8.24 -17.91
C ASN A 159 5.98 9.73 -17.84
N SER A 160 5.67 10.28 -16.67
CA SER A 160 5.32 11.70 -16.52
C SER A 160 6.13 12.41 -15.43
N PHE A 161 6.73 13.54 -15.78
CA PHE A 161 7.23 14.54 -14.83
C PHE A 161 6.03 15.31 -14.24
N PRO A 162 6.04 15.73 -12.95
CA PRO A 162 7.17 15.72 -12.04
C PRO A 162 7.17 14.46 -11.15
N LEU A 163 8.39 13.95 -10.96
CA LEU A 163 8.73 12.93 -9.96
C LEU A 163 7.97 13.23 -8.66
N THR A 164 7.20 12.26 -8.18
CA THR A 164 6.71 12.24 -6.81
C THR A 164 7.90 12.20 -5.88
N GLN A 165 8.38 13.39 -5.49
CA GLN A 165 9.29 13.61 -4.37
C GLN A 165 8.49 13.83 -3.10
#